data_AF-A0A0G0D608-F1
#
_entry.id   AF-A0A0G0D608-F1
#
_cell.length_a   1.000
_cell.length_b   1.000
_cell.length_c   1.000
_cell.angle_alpha   90.00
_cell.angle_beta   90.00
_cell.angle_gamma   90.00
#
_symmetry.space_group_name_H-M   'P 1'
#
loop_
_entity.id
_entity.type
_entity.pdbx_description
1 polymer ?
#
loop_
_entity_poly.entity_id
_entity_poly.type
_entity_poly.pdbx_seq_one_letter_code
_entity_poly.pdbx_strand_id
1 'polypeptide(L)'
;MEGNSPWLNQEEFSDILNAWVVRKNGSDSDRERVLPTTINSCNIGGGGGNPYSMSEMKDKANGMGGSYDSISTVATTYSTNGTTDNITFNTNRGSVTISGSEFKETFNLRAPGYISIRSPLYNIEGSSN
;
A
#
# COMPACT_ATOMS: atom_id res chain seq x y z
N MET A 1 16.50 14.60 3.95
CA MET A 1 17.11 13.30 3.63
C MET A 1 15.98 12.44 3.11
N GLU A 2 15.90 12.28 1.79
CA GLU A 2 14.81 11.54 1.16
C GLU A 2 14.95 10.05 1.48
N GLY A 3 13.89 9.46 2.03
CA GLY A 3 13.82 8.05 2.35
C GLY A 3 13.71 7.24 1.06
N ASN A 4 14.85 6.99 0.42
CA ASN A 4 14.95 6.14 -0.75
C ASN A 4 14.69 4.68 -0.34
N SER A 5 13.45 4.21 -0.49
CA SER A 5 13.23 2.77 -0.62
C SER A 5 13.61 2.39 -2.05
N PRO A 6 14.33 1.29 -2.29
CA PRO A 6 14.72 0.87 -3.64
C PRO A 6 13.53 0.52 -4.56
N TRP A 7 12.30 0.53 -4.03
CA TRP A 7 11.12 -0.05 -4.65
C TRP A 7 9.97 0.93 -4.82
N LEU A 8 9.93 2.02 -4.05
CA LEU A 8 8.88 3.04 -4.09
C LEU A 8 9.46 4.43 -3.76
N ASN A 9 9.07 5.42 -4.55
CA ASN A 9 9.33 6.84 -4.30
C ASN A 9 8.30 7.44 -3.31
N GLN A 10 8.53 8.68 -2.87
CA GLN A 10 7.67 9.34 -1.88
C GLN A 10 6.23 9.54 -2.35
N GLU A 11 6.03 9.78 -3.65
CA GLU A 11 4.71 9.98 -4.26
C GLU A 11 3.92 8.67 -4.26
N GLU A 12 4.56 7.56 -4.62
CA GLU A 12 3.95 6.23 -4.62
C GLU A 12 3.59 5.77 -3.20
N PHE A 13 4.45 6.04 -2.21
CA PHE A 13 4.13 5.75 -0.82
C PHE A 13 2.94 6.58 -0.31
N SER A 14 2.87 7.85 -0.69
CA SER A 14 1.76 8.73 -0.32
C SER A 14 0.46 8.27 -1.00
N ASP A 15 0.52 7.80 -2.24
CA ASP A 15 -0.60 7.19 -2.95
C ASP A 15 -1.10 5.91 -2.27
N ILE A 16 -0.20 5.03 -1.77
CA ILE A 16 -0.60 3.84 -1.01
C ILE A 16 -1.31 4.21 0.30
N LEU A 17 -0.85 5.25 1.02
CA LEU A 17 -1.56 5.72 2.21
C LEU A 17 -2.94 6.31 1.88
N ASN A 18 -3.05 7.08 0.78
CA ASN A 18 -4.32 7.61 0.31
C ASN A 18 -5.27 6.49 -0.11
N ALA A 19 -4.77 5.45 -0.80
CA ALA A 19 -5.51 4.25 -1.13
C ALA A 19 -6.01 3.51 0.10
N TRP A 20 -5.23 3.46 1.19
CA TRP A 20 -5.68 2.89 2.47
C TRP A 20 -6.84 3.68 3.08
N VAL A 21 -6.77 5.01 3.07
CA VAL A 21 -7.87 5.87 3.55
C VAL A 21 -9.16 5.60 2.75
N VAL A 22 -9.06 5.58 1.42
CA VAL A 22 -10.20 5.32 0.53
C VAL A 22 -10.76 3.91 0.73
N ARG A 23 -9.89 2.89 0.87
CA ARG A 23 -10.33 1.51 1.12
C ARG A 23 -11.06 1.39 2.47
N LYS A 24 -10.54 2.05 3.50
CA LYS A 24 -11.08 1.98 4.87
C LYS A 24 -12.42 2.70 4.99
N ASN A 25 -12.51 3.91 4.43
CA ASN A 25 -13.63 4.83 4.67
C ASN A 25 -14.57 5.00 3.47
N GLY A 26 -14.16 4.54 2.28
CA GLY A 26 -14.94 4.66 1.04
C GLY A 26 -16.01 3.59 0.89
N SER A 27 -16.86 3.78 -0.12
CA SER A 27 -17.90 2.83 -0.52
C SER A 27 -17.30 1.61 -1.22
N ASP A 28 -18.10 0.56 -1.42
CA ASP A 28 -17.67 -0.61 -2.21
C ASP A 28 -17.25 -0.22 -3.64
N SER A 29 -17.94 0.75 -4.24
CA SER A 29 -17.58 1.31 -5.55
C SER A 29 -16.24 2.07 -5.56
N ASP A 30 -15.84 2.67 -4.43
CA ASP A 30 -14.53 3.30 -4.33
C ASP A 30 -13.44 2.23 -4.15
N ARG A 31 -13.71 1.18 -3.38
CA ARG A 31 -12.79 0.05 -3.15
C ARG A 31 -12.46 -0.71 -4.44
N GLU A 32 -13.44 -0.89 -5.32
CA GLU A 32 -13.25 -1.50 -6.65
C GLU A 32 -12.30 -0.72 -7.56
N ARG A 33 -12.09 0.57 -7.28
CA ARG A 33 -11.19 1.46 -8.05
C ARG A 33 -9.82 1.63 -7.39
N VAL A 34 -9.60 1.02 -6.22
CA VAL A 34 -8.27 0.87 -5.60
C VAL A 34 -7.54 -0.28 -6.29
N LEU A 35 -7.12 0.00 -7.53
CA LEU A 35 -6.43 -0.93 -8.42
C LEU A 35 -5.11 -0.31 -8.87
N PRO A 36 -4.16 -1.09 -9.42
CA PRO A 36 -2.91 -0.52 -9.92
C PRO A 36 -3.17 0.42 -11.09
N THR A 37 -2.51 1.58 -11.13
CA THR A 37 -2.63 2.55 -12.25
C THR A 37 -2.24 1.94 -13.59
N THR A 38 -1.34 0.95 -13.57
CA THR A 38 -0.83 0.23 -14.74
C THR A 38 -1.69 -0.96 -15.16
N ILE A 39 -2.86 -1.18 -14.53
CA ILE A 39 -3.71 -2.36 -14.84
C ILE A 39 -4.10 -2.40 -16.33
N ASN A 40 -4.29 -1.24 -16.96
CA ASN A 40 -4.59 -1.14 -18.39
C ASN A 40 -3.33 -1.15 -19.28
N SER A 41 -2.14 -1.05 -18.70
CA SER A 41 -0.86 -0.99 -19.42
C SER A 41 -0.21 -2.38 -19.57
N CYS A 42 -0.59 -3.36 -18.75
CA CYS A 42 -0.07 -4.71 -18.79
C CYS A 42 -1.21 -5.70 -19.10
N ASN A 43 -1.35 -6.08 -20.37
CA ASN A 43 -2.42 -6.97 -20.85
C ASN A 43 -2.18 -8.46 -20.52
N ILE A 44 -1.58 -8.77 -19.35
CA ILE A 44 -1.40 -10.15 -18.90
C ILE A 44 -2.69 -10.57 -18.19
N GLY A 45 -3.54 -11.33 -18.90
CA GLY A 45 -4.75 -11.95 -18.34
C GLY A 45 -6.08 -11.26 -18.66
N GLY A 46 -6.12 -10.27 -19.56
CA GLY A 46 -7.37 -9.62 -19.99
C GLY A 46 -8.07 -8.81 -18.89
N GLY A 47 -7.38 -8.54 -17.79
CA GLY A 47 -7.89 -7.69 -16.71
C GLY A 47 -7.84 -6.22 -17.11
N GLY A 48 -9.01 -5.63 -17.33
CA GLY A 48 -9.19 -4.19 -17.43
C GLY A 48 -9.80 -3.64 -16.14
N GLY A 49 -9.59 -2.36 -15.88
CA GLY A 49 -10.19 -1.70 -14.73
C GLY A 49 -10.28 -0.19 -14.91
N ASN A 50 -11.01 0.46 -14.01
CA ASN A 50 -11.08 1.91 -13.93
C ASN A 50 -10.40 2.39 -12.63
N PRO A 51 -9.05 2.24 -12.51
CA PRO A 51 -8.34 2.67 -11.32
C PRO A 51 -8.44 4.18 -11.17
N TYR A 52 -8.45 4.66 -9.94
CA TYR A 52 -8.16 6.07 -9.69
C TYR A 52 -6.72 6.39 -10.12
N SER A 53 -6.54 7.52 -10.81
CA SER A 53 -5.23 8.17 -10.93
C SER A 53 -4.72 8.58 -9.55
N MET A 54 -3.43 8.88 -9.43
CA MET A 54 -2.84 9.27 -8.14
C MET A 54 -3.49 10.55 -7.59
N SER A 55 -3.83 11.51 -8.46
CA SER A 55 -4.54 12.74 -8.08
C SER A 55 -5.96 12.46 -7.61
N GLU A 56 -6.72 11.63 -8.33
CA GLU A 56 -8.08 11.28 -7.90
C GLU A 56 -8.10 10.51 -6.57
N MET A 57 -7.13 9.60 -6.36
CA MET A 57 -6.99 8.85 -5.12
C MET A 57 -6.76 9.79 -3.94
N LYS A 58 -5.89 10.79 -4.15
CA LYS A 58 -5.60 11.84 -3.18
C LYS A 58 -6.84 12.67 -2.86
N ASP A 59 -7.57 13.13 -3.87
CA ASP A 59 -8.79 13.94 -3.69
C ASP A 59 -9.87 13.15 -2.93
N LYS A 60 -10.02 11.86 -3.25
CA LYS A 60 -10.92 10.96 -2.54
C LYS A 60 -10.52 10.78 -1.08
N ALA A 61 -9.24 10.51 -0.80
CA ALA A 61 -8.73 10.42 0.56
C ALA A 61 -8.96 11.74 1.34
N ASN A 62 -8.76 12.89 0.70
CA ASN A 62 -9.01 14.19 1.30
C ASN A 62 -10.47 14.36 1.75
N GLY A 63 -11.42 13.90 0.92
CA GLY A 63 -12.84 13.87 1.27
C GLY A 63 -13.23 12.84 2.35
N MET A 64 -12.35 11.90 2.70
CA MET A 64 -12.64 10.72 3.54
C MET A 64 -11.79 10.63 4.82
N GLY A 65 -11.10 11.70 5.22
CA GLY A 65 -10.26 11.71 6.44
C GLY A 65 -8.95 12.49 6.29
N GLY A 66 -8.66 12.95 5.07
CA GLY A 66 -7.50 13.77 4.75
C GLY A 66 -6.49 13.02 3.87
N SER A 67 -5.87 13.74 2.95
CA SER A 67 -4.83 13.20 2.06
C SER A 67 -3.44 13.33 2.66
N TYR A 68 -2.58 12.34 2.40
CA TYR A 68 -1.16 12.38 2.67
C TYR A 68 -0.40 12.86 1.43
N ASP A 69 0.53 13.80 1.65
CA ASP A 69 1.34 14.43 0.60
C ASP A 69 2.81 14.04 0.67
N SER A 70 3.26 13.71 1.88
CA SER A 70 4.65 13.36 2.12
C SER A 70 4.79 12.44 3.32
N ILE A 71 5.74 11.53 3.20
CA ILE A 71 6.19 10.63 4.25
C ILE A 71 7.66 10.92 4.51
N SER A 72 8.01 11.04 5.79
CA SER A 72 9.35 11.38 6.27
C SER A 72 10.05 10.20 6.93
N THR A 73 9.30 9.26 7.50
CA THR A 73 9.85 8.06 8.16
C THR A 73 8.83 6.93 8.11
N VAL A 74 9.33 5.70 7.95
CA VAL A 74 8.56 4.47 8.08
C VAL A 74 9.22 3.62 9.15
N ALA A 75 8.46 3.21 10.16
CA ALA A 75 8.91 2.33 11.24
C ALA A 75 8.02 1.09 11.29
N THR A 76 8.64 -0.08 11.30
CA THR A 76 7.95 -1.37 11.32
C THR A 76 8.15 -2.02 12.68
N THR A 77 7.06 -2.41 13.34
CA THR A 77 7.11 -3.25 14.53
C THR A 77 6.73 -4.68 14.14
N TYR A 78 7.56 -5.64 14.53
CA TYR A 78 7.33 -7.06 14.27
C TYR A 78 6.66 -7.72 15.48
N SER A 79 5.72 -8.62 15.21
CA SER A 79 5.12 -9.49 16.23
C SER A 79 6.10 -10.60 16.59
N THR A 80 5.91 -11.21 17.77
CA THR A 80 6.69 -12.35 18.27
C THR A 80 6.69 -13.56 17.32
N ASN A 81 5.76 -13.60 16.35
CA ASN A 81 5.64 -14.66 15.34
C ASN A 81 6.36 -14.33 14.01
N GLY A 82 7.19 -13.27 13.97
CA GLY A 82 7.96 -12.89 12.78
C GLY A 82 7.12 -12.22 11.68
N THR A 83 5.86 -11.89 11.95
CA THR A 83 5.00 -11.10 11.06
C THR A 83 5.10 -9.61 11.39
N THR A 84 4.93 -8.73 10.41
CA THR A 84 4.77 -7.30 10.70
C THR A 84 3.45 -7.08 11.43
N ASP A 85 3.53 -6.54 12.65
CA ASP A 85 2.37 -6.26 13.50
C ASP A 85 1.75 -4.92 13.11
N ASN A 86 2.57 -3.87 13.13
CA ASN A 86 2.15 -2.52 12.80
C ASN A 86 3.25 -1.80 12.00
N ILE A 87 2.81 -0.89 11.15
CA ILE A 87 3.67 0.02 10.40
C ILE A 87 3.25 1.43 10.77
N THR A 88 4.20 2.21 11.28
CA THR A 88 4.00 3.60 11.66
C THR A 88 4.69 4.51 10.66
N PHE A 89 3.93 5.44 10.10
CA PHE A 89 4.39 6.43 9.12
C PHE A 89 4.37 7.81 9.75
N ASN A 90 5.48 8.53 9.66
CA ASN A 90 5.50 9.96 9.96
C ASN A 90 5.20 10.74 8.69
N THR A 91 4.07 11.44 8.68
CA THR A 91 3.52 12.13 7.51
C THR A 91 3.40 13.63 7.74
N ASN A 92 3.02 14.37 6.70
CA ASN A 92 2.62 15.78 6.82
C ASN A 92 1.43 16.02 7.75
N ARG A 93 0.70 14.97 8.14
CA ARG A 93 -0.46 15.03 9.04
C ARG A 93 -0.17 14.46 10.43
N GLY A 94 1.09 14.23 10.75
CA GLY A 94 1.52 13.55 11.97
C GLY A 94 1.74 12.06 11.76
N SER A 95 1.80 11.31 12.87
CA SER A 95 2.07 9.89 12.84
C SER A 95 0.79 9.09 12.59
N VAL A 96 0.82 8.14 11.65
CA VAL A 96 -0.27 7.20 11.38
C VAL A 96 0.23 5.78 11.53
N THR A 97 -0.49 4.96 12.28
CA THR A 97 -0.18 3.54 12.47
C THR A 97 -1.21 2.70 11.76
N ILE A 98 -0.75 1.78 10.91
CA ILE A 98 -1.56 0.85 10.12
C ILE A 98 -1.14 -0.56 10.50
N SER A 99 -2.11 -1.47 10.65
CA SER A 99 -1.79 -2.88 10.89
C SER A 99 -1.07 -3.48 9.68
N GLY A 100 -0.15 -4.43 9.93
CA GLY A 100 0.61 -5.06 8.86
C GLY A 100 -0.27 -5.77 7.82
N SER A 101 -1.41 -6.32 8.24
CA SER A 101 -2.39 -6.96 7.37
C SER A 101 -3.10 -5.94 6.46
N GLU A 102 -3.61 -4.84 7.02
CA GLU A 102 -4.28 -3.79 6.24
C GLU A 102 -3.32 -3.14 5.24
N PHE A 103 -2.08 -2.89 5.65
CA PHE A 103 -1.07 -2.33 4.77
C PHE A 103 -0.74 -3.31 3.63
N LYS A 104 -0.48 -4.59 3.93
CA LYS A 104 -0.18 -5.61 2.91
C LYS A 104 -1.30 -5.74 1.88
N GLU A 105 -2.56 -5.73 2.32
CA GLU A 105 -3.70 -5.83 1.41
C GLU A 105 -3.83 -4.57 0.53
N THR A 106 -3.73 -3.38 1.11
CA THR A 106 -3.77 -2.12 0.32
C THR A 106 -2.62 -2.07 -0.68
N PHE A 107 -1.42 -2.42 -0.24
CA PHE A 107 -0.22 -2.47 -1.06
C PHE A 107 -0.42 -3.44 -2.23
N ASN A 108 -0.91 -4.66 -1.99
CA ASN A 108 -1.10 -5.64 -3.06
C ASN A 108 -2.23 -5.27 -4.04
N LEU A 109 -3.24 -4.52 -3.60
CA LEU A 109 -4.30 -4.02 -4.48
C LEU A 109 -3.83 -2.84 -5.33
N ARG A 110 -2.98 -1.95 -4.78
CA ARG A 110 -2.59 -0.70 -5.44
C ARG A 110 -1.24 -0.77 -6.16
N ALA A 111 -0.30 -1.58 -5.70
CA ALA A 111 1.02 -1.67 -6.30
C ALA A 111 0.94 -2.33 -7.70
N PRO A 112 1.74 -1.88 -8.68
CA PRO A 112 1.89 -2.56 -9.96
C PRO A 112 2.29 -4.03 -9.73
N GLY A 113 1.75 -4.97 -10.52
CA GLY A 113 1.93 -6.42 -10.33
C GLY A 113 3.38 -6.95 -10.30
N TYR A 114 4.38 -6.09 -10.50
CA TYR A 114 5.80 -6.39 -10.35
C TYR A 114 6.32 -6.26 -8.90
N ILE A 115 5.64 -5.48 -8.04
CA ILE A 115 6.01 -5.25 -6.64
C ILE A 115 4.81 -5.64 -5.78
N SER A 116 4.60 -6.95 -5.60
CA SER A 116 3.63 -7.45 -4.62
C SER A 116 4.38 -7.97 -3.40
N ILE A 117 3.92 -7.61 -2.19
CA ILE A 117 4.42 -8.21 -0.95
C ILE A 117 3.84 -9.61 -0.86
N ARG A 118 4.59 -10.58 -1.39
CA ARG A 118 4.42 -11.99 -1.06
C ARG A 118 4.93 -12.21 0.36
N SER A 119 4.14 -12.87 1.21
CA SER A 119 4.62 -13.30 2.54
C SER A 119 3.81 -14.51 3.00
N PRO A 120 4.43 -15.44 3.76
CA PRO A 120 5.61 -15.20 4.62
C PRO A 120 6.88 -15.98 4.25
N LEU A 121 8.00 -15.51 4.81
CA LEU A 121 9.24 -16.26 5.02
C LEU A 121 8.97 -17.63 5.66
N TYR A 122 8.73 -18.66 4.86
CA TYR A 122 9.04 -20.06 5.19
C TYR A 122 9.27 -20.81 3.88
N ASN A 123 10.53 -20.98 3.49
CA ASN A 123 10.97 -22.22 2.87
C ASN A 123 12.15 -22.72 3.71
N ILE A 124 11.85 -23.14 4.94
CA ILE A 124 12.74 -24.07 5.63
C ILE A 124 12.40 -25.42 4.98
N GLU A 125 13.04 -25.73 3.86
CA GLU A 125 13.11 -27.12 3.44
C GLU A 125 13.97 -27.82 4.49
N GLY A 126 13.28 -28.49 5.41
CA GLY A 126 13.91 -29.51 6.21
C GLY A 126 14.41 -30.60 5.26
N SER A 127 15.72 -30.81 5.23
CA SER A 127 16.25 -32.14 5.01
C SER A 127 17.16 -32.48 6.17
N SER A 128 16.53 -33.03 7.20
CA SER A 128 17.17 -34.04 8.04
C SER A 128 17.34 -35.29 7.18
N ASN A 129 18.55 -35.59 6.73
CA ASN A 129 19.26 -36.86 6.93
C ASN A 129 20.67 -36.76 6.33
#